data_AF-A0A6G0X8D1-F1
#
_entry.id   AF-A0A6G0X8D1-F1
#
_cell.length_a   1.000
_cell.length_b   1.000
_cell.length_c   1.000
_cell.angle_alpha   90.00
_cell.angle_beta   90.00
_cell.angle_gamma   90.00
#
_symmetry.space_group_name_H-M   'P 1'
#
loop_
_entity.id
_entity.type
_entity.pdbx_description
1 polymer ?
#
loop_
_entity_poly.entity_id
_entity_poly.type
_entity_poly.pdbx_seq_one_letter_code
_entity_poly.pdbx_strand_id
1 'polypeptide(L)'
;MKRPPSIFFSCPPLSPQEETRLRAVANETAVDVIAHSRLHGGPIHWTPHGTEANVKIFKGYDVRHHHRDAALETEIYLGLIEVKAHMEEIAAVFADQNGADAIDMAHLYTIEERTHRGTSVHVSWRGYKSFLPGVIRRRDVCLVDIADGFVTKDGRRGFVSAQRSVELPCCPELDPSLGYTRQVTLGSGLVALESSQRGTLYISYLLQLPGAYSGLAEHIVQAFKQDIVLKDKTARRRLLDALLPIRQRLFEAHLSRTPILNAMQLVPHEARYQCYLCLKPFGLFRRKTSCFKCGEVFCSKCTEPWRVQVGDRLRLVPICKFCVQAPSDVDVDDQLDQECSELEWAGASLETLVCF
;
A
#
# COMPACT_ATOMS: atom_id res chain seq x y z
N MET A 1 -3.36 -3.94 28.19
CA MET A 1 -2.72 -5.09 27.50
C MET A 1 -1.25 -4.76 27.38
N LYS A 2 -0.38 -5.59 27.96
CA LYS A 2 1.07 -5.36 28.02
C LYS A 2 1.65 -5.64 26.62
N ARG A 3 2.48 -4.72 26.07
CA ARG A 3 3.40 -5.02 24.96
C ARG A 3 4.11 -6.35 25.27
N PRO A 4 4.42 -7.23 24.30
CA PRO A 4 5.38 -8.27 24.54
C PRO A 4 6.66 -7.55 25.02
N PRO A 5 7.13 -7.75 26.26
CA PRO A 5 8.38 -7.16 26.72
C PRO A 5 9.48 -7.34 25.68
N SER A 6 10.34 -6.35 25.54
CA SER A 6 11.59 -6.39 24.74
C SER A 6 12.49 -7.60 25.05
N ILE A 7 12.14 -8.37 26.09
CA ILE A 7 12.75 -9.59 26.58
C ILE A 7 12.43 -10.81 25.67
N PHE A 8 11.43 -10.75 24.79
CA PHE A 8 11.05 -11.89 23.94
C PHE A 8 11.98 -12.14 22.75
N PHE A 9 12.61 -11.10 22.21
CA PHE A 9 13.45 -11.21 21.01
C PHE A 9 14.89 -10.88 21.37
N SER A 10 15.71 -11.91 21.56
CA SER A 10 17.16 -11.75 21.72
C SER A 10 17.80 -11.76 20.34
N CYS A 11 18.22 -10.59 19.86
CA CYS A 11 18.74 -10.39 18.51
C CYS A 11 20.27 -10.25 18.53
N PRO A 12 21.04 -11.36 18.58
CA PRO A 12 22.50 -11.29 18.48
C PRO A 12 22.92 -10.71 17.13
N PRO A 13 24.12 -10.12 17.01
CA PRO A 13 24.63 -9.67 15.72
C PRO A 13 24.61 -10.80 14.69
N LEU A 14 24.10 -10.50 13.49
CA LEU A 14 24.07 -11.45 12.39
C LEU A 14 25.49 -11.72 11.89
N SER A 15 25.74 -12.96 11.48
CA SER A 15 26.93 -13.27 10.70
C SER A 15 26.83 -12.69 9.29
N PRO A 16 27.96 -12.41 8.61
CA PRO A 16 27.94 -11.94 7.22
C PRO A 16 27.15 -12.87 6.26
N GLN A 17 27.13 -14.18 6.55
CA GLN A 17 26.38 -15.16 5.76
C GLN A 17 24.86 -15.03 5.97
N GLU A 18 24.43 -14.78 7.21
CA GLU A 18 23.01 -14.55 7.51
C GLU A 18 22.50 -13.24 6.91
N GLU A 19 23.29 -12.16 6.98
CA GLU A 19 22.97 -10.90 6.31
C GLU A 19 22.86 -11.08 4.80
N THR A 20 23.81 -11.78 4.18
CA THR A 20 23.80 -12.07 2.74
C THR A 20 22.56 -12.89 2.36
N ARG A 21 22.21 -13.90 3.17
CA ARG A 21 21.01 -14.73 2.94
C ARG A 21 19.74 -13.91 3.05
N LEU A 22 19.60 -13.08 4.09
CA LEU A 22 18.42 -12.23 4.29
C LEU A 22 18.27 -11.22 3.16
N ARG A 23 19.37 -10.60 2.71
CA ARG A 23 19.40 -9.71 1.55
C ARG A 23 18.97 -10.44 0.27
N ALA A 24 19.46 -11.65 0.04
CA ALA A 24 19.08 -12.45 -1.13
C ALA A 24 17.58 -12.77 -1.14
N VAL A 25 17.01 -13.20 0.01
CA VAL A 25 15.56 -13.46 0.15
C VAL A 25 14.75 -12.17 -0.06
N ALA A 26 15.23 -11.04 0.45
CA ALA A 26 14.58 -9.74 0.27
C ALA A 26 14.53 -9.37 -1.23
N ASN A 27 15.66 -9.45 -1.93
CA ASN A 27 15.76 -9.17 -3.36
C ASN A 27 14.88 -10.10 -4.21
N GLU A 28 14.90 -11.41 -3.94
CA GLU A 28 14.02 -12.39 -4.59
C GLU A 28 12.54 -12.01 -4.39
N THR A 29 12.18 -11.62 -3.16
CA THR A 29 10.81 -11.18 -2.83
C THR A 29 10.40 -9.94 -3.62
N ALA A 30 11.28 -8.95 -3.78
CA ALA A 30 11.01 -7.77 -4.61
C ALA A 30 10.75 -8.16 -6.07
N VAL A 31 11.61 -8.99 -6.65
CA VAL A 31 11.48 -9.48 -8.03
C VAL A 31 10.15 -10.22 -8.22
N ASP A 32 9.82 -11.12 -7.30
CA ASP A 32 8.58 -11.88 -7.33
C ASP A 32 7.35 -10.96 -7.21
N VAL A 33 7.33 -10.02 -6.27
CA VAL A 33 6.20 -9.09 -6.12
C VAL A 33 6.01 -8.22 -7.36
N ILE A 34 7.10 -7.71 -7.95
CA ILE A 34 7.05 -6.96 -9.21
C ILE A 34 6.48 -7.83 -10.33
N ALA A 35 6.99 -9.06 -10.51
CA ALA A 35 6.53 -9.97 -11.56
C ALA A 35 5.06 -10.36 -11.39
N HIS A 36 4.65 -10.74 -10.18
CA HIS A 36 3.28 -11.15 -9.89
C HIS A 36 2.28 -9.97 -9.98
N SER A 37 2.71 -8.73 -9.76
CA SER A 37 1.85 -7.54 -9.90
C SER A 37 1.45 -7.21 -11.36
N ARG A 38 2.11 -7.83 -12.35
CA ARG A 38 1.82 -7.59 -13.77
C ARG A 38 0.48 -8.21 -14.17
N LEU A 39 -0.46 -7.37 -14.62
CA LEU A 39 -1.76 -7.82 -15.11
C LEU A 39 -1.70 -8.61 -16.43
N HIS A 40 -0.67 -8.37 -17.24
CA HIS A 40 -0.45 -9.01 -18.53
C HIS A 40 1.01 -9.42 -18.69
N GLY A 41 1.26 -10.57 -19.34
CA GLY A 41 2.62 -11.08 -19.58
C GLY A 41 3.38 -11.43 -18.29
N GLY A 42 2.68 -11.58 -17.17
CA GLY A 42 3.23 -12.02 -15.89
C GLY A 42 2.94 -13.51 -15.62
N PRO A 43 3.54 -14.07 -14.57
CA PRO A 43 3.31 -15.47 -14.16
C PRO A 43 1.93 -15.73 -13.54
N ILE A 44 1.20 -14.69 -13.12
CA ILE A 44 -0.15 -14.85 -12.59
C ILE A 44 -1.17 -14.59 -13.68
N HIS A 45 -2.12 -15.51 -13.83
CA HIS A 45 -3.31 -15.27 -14.63
C HIS A 45 -4.34 -14.51 -13.79
N TRP A 46 -4.57 -13.25 -14.12
CA TRP A 46 -5.49 -12.38 -13.41
C TRP A 46 -6.90 -12.36 -14.01
N THR A 47 -7.91 -12.48 -13.16
CA THR A 47 -9.31 -12.24 -13.51
C THR A 47 -9.86 -11.02 -12.76
N PRO A 48 -10.62 -10.13 -13.42
CA PRO A 48 -11.29 -9.03 -12.74
C PRO A 48 -12.28 -9.56 -11.69
N HIS A 49 -12.18 -9.03 -10.47
CA HIS A 49 -12.99 -9.46 -9.30
C HIS A 49 -13.90 -8.35 -8.75
N GLY A 50 -13.77 -7.13 -9.28
CA GLY A 50 -14.66 -6.02 -8.99
C GLY A 50 -13.95 -4.68 -8.84
N THR A 51 -14.69 -3.67 -8.41
CA THR A 51 -14.14 -2.35 -8.08
C THR A 51 -14.86 -1.80 -6.86
N GLU A 52 -14.10 -1.29 -5.90
CA GLU A 52 -14.62 -0.70 -4.66
C GLU A 52 -13.79 0.53 -4.29
N ALA A 53 -14.44 1.67 -4.01
CA ALA A 53 -13.78 2.93 -3.64
C ALA A 53 -12.63 3.36 -4.60
N ASN A 54 -12.79 3.13 -5.92
CA ASN A 54 -11.80 3.36 -6.97
C ASN A 54 -10.58 2.42 -6.96
N VAL A 55 -10.62 1.35 -6.16
CA VAL A 55 -9.66 0.25 -6.22
C VAL A 55 -10.20 -0.81 -7.17
N LYS A 56 -9.51 -1.06 -8.28
CA LYS A 56 -9.76 -2.21 -9.15
C LYS A 56 -9.19 -3.45 -8.47
N ILE A 57 -9.99 -4.51 -8.37
CA ILE A 57 -9.62 -5.72 -7.63
C ILE A 57 -9.57 -6.89 -8.61
N PHE A 58 -8.49 -7.66 -8.53
CA PHE A 58 -8.28 -8.86 -9.33
C PHE A 58 -8.03 -10.06 -8.42
N LYS A 59 -8.43 -11.23 -8.90
CA LYS A 59 -8.10 -12.52 -8.29
C LYS A 59 -7.23 -13.30 -9.26
N GLY A 60 -6.17 -13.91 -8.75
CA GLY A 60 -5.15 -14.55 -9.54
C GLY A 60 -4.87 -15.96 -9.07
N TYR A 61 -4.37 -16.77 -9.99
CA TYR A 61 -3.80 -18.09 -9.72
C TYR A 61 -2.45 -18.19 -10.43
N ASP A 62 -1.50 -18.86 -9.78
CA ASP A 62 -0.17 -19.09 -10.36
C ASP A 62 -0.22 -20.30 -11.30
N VAL A 63 0.05 -20.04 -12.58
CA VAL A 63 -0.01 -21.05 -13.64
C VAL A 63 1.00 -22.18 -13.42
N ARG A 64 2.08 -21.93 -12.67
CA ARG A 64 3.14 -22.90 -12.37
C ARG A 64 2.70 -23.98 -11.37
N HIS A 65 1.63 -23.73 -10.62
CA HIS A 65 1.17 -24.58 -9.51
C HIS A 65 -0.10 -25.38 -9.83
N HIS A 66 -0.59 -25.38 -11.07
CA HIS A 66 -1.83 -26.07 -11.48
C HIS A 66 -1.85 -27.60 -11.35
N HIS A 67 -0.76 -28.25 -10.94
CA HIS A 67 -0.61 -29.71 -11.00
C HIS A 67 -0.36 -30.42 -9.65
N ARG A 68 -0.38 -29.74 -8.50
CA ARG A 68 -0.23 -30.42 -7.19
C ARG A 68 -1.23 -29.90 -6.16
N ASP A 69 -2.10 -30.80 -5.72
CA ASP A 69 -3.01 -30.71 -4.57
C ASP A 69 -3.80 -29.40 -4.39
N ALA A 70 -5.03 -29.43 -4.89
CA ALA A 70 -6.08 -28.41 -4.68
C ALA A 70 -6.37 -28.08 -3.19
N ALA A 71 -5.80 -28.82 -2.23
CA ALA A 71 -5.99 -28.63 -0.80
C ALA A 71 -5.11 -27.52 -0.18
N LEU A 72 -4.07 -27.04 -0.87
CA LEU A 72 -3.12 -26.02 -0.36
C LEU A 72 -3.07 -24.74 -1.22
N GLU A 73 -4.08 -24.51 -2.06
CA GLU A 73 -4.10 -23.36 -2.98
C GLU A 73 -3.97 -22.03 -2.24
N THR A 74 -2.85 -21.35 -2.47
CA THR A 74 -2.66 -19.96 -2.05
C THR A 74 -3.51 -19.08 -2.96
N GLU A 75 -4.43 -18.32 -2.39
CA GLU A 75 -5.21 -17.36 -3.16
C GLU A 75 -4.43 -16.06 -3.30
N ILE A 76 -4.37 -15.54 -4.53
CA ILE A 76 -3.65 -14.31 -4.83
C ILE A 76 -4.66 -13.23 -5.22
N TYR A 77 -4.56 -12.06 -4.60
CA TYR A 77 -5.37 -10.90 -4.90
C TYR A 77 -4.47 -9.71 -5.25
N LEU A 78 -4.95 -8.85 -6.14
CA LEU A 78 -4.30 -7.60 -6.49
C LEU A 78 -5.32 -6.46 -6.40
N GLY A 79 -5.00 -5.45 -5.61
CA GLY A 79 -5.67 -4.16 -5.68
C GLY A 79 -4.86 -3.22 -6.57
N LEU A 80 -5.52 -2.39 -7.38
CA LEU A 80 -4.89 -1.42 -8.26
C LEU A 80 -5.63 -0.10 -8.20
N ILE A 81 -4.87 0.98 -7.98
CA ILE A 81 -5.32 2.36 -8.13
C ILE A 81 -4.47 3.09 -9.16
N GLU A 82 -5.06 4.11 -9.77
CA GLU A 82 -4.37 5.07 -10.61
C GLU A 82 -4.39 6.41 -9.87
N VAL A 83 -3.21 7.04 -9.77
CA VAL A 83 -3.04 8.31 -9.05
C VAL A 83 -2.21 9.27 -9.89
N LYS A 84 -2.49 10.56 -9.77
CA LYS A 84 -1.58 11.62 -10.22
C LYS A 84 -0.53 11.81 -9.14
N ALA A 85 0.73 11.54 -9.42
CA ALA A 85 1.86 11.64 -8.50
C ALA A 85 3.19 11.46 -9.27
N HIS A 86 4.29 11.89 -8.66
CA HIS A 86 5.65 11.61 -9.11
C HIS A 86 6.29 10.49 -8.29
N MET A 87 7.23 9.75 -8.89
CA MET A 87 7.88 8.61 -8.25
C MET A 87 8.62 8.99 -6.96
N GLU A 88 9.13 10.22 -6.92
CA GLU A 88 9.83 10.81 -5.78
C GLU A 88 8.95 10.91 -4.51
N GLU A 89 7.62 10.90 -4.67
CA GLU A 89 6.67 10.98 -3.56
C GLU A 89 6.38 9.60 -2.94
N ILE A 90 6.61 8.52 -3.70
CA ILE A 90 6.20 7.16 -3.32
C ILE A 90 7.04 6.60 -2.19
N ALA A 91 8.35 6.87 -2.25
CA ALA A 91 9.34 6.42 -1.28
C ALA A 91 8.91 6.62 0.19
N ALA A 92 8.50 7.84 0.52
CA ALA A 92 8.06 8.22 1.86
C ALA A 92 6.66 7.65 2.17
N VAL A 93 5.74 7.70 1.21
CA VAL A 93 4.37 7.23 1.39
C VAL A 93 4.32 5.72 1.68
N PHE A 94 5.17 4.93 1.03
CA PHE A 94 5.25 3.48 1.26
C PHE A 94 5.95 3.13 2.57
N ALA A 95 6.98 3.89 2.97
CA ALA A 95 7.62 3.70 4.28
C ALA A 95 6.60 3.83 5.42
N ASP A 96 5.70 4.82 5.34
CA ASP A 96 4.61 5.04 6.30
C ASP A 96 3.47 3.99 6.23
N GLN A 97 3.51 3.04 5.29
CA GLN A 97 2.56 1.93 5.23
C GLN A 97 3.08 0.67 5.92
N ASN A 98 4.39 0.55 6.12
CA ASN A 98 4.98 -0.63 6.73
C ASN A 98 4.48 -0.79 8.17
N GLY A 99 3.68 -1.84 8.41
CA GLY A 99 3.09 -2.13 9.72
C GLY A 99 1.90 -1.24 10.12
N ALA A 100 1.29 -0.50 9.20
CA ALA A 100 0.17 0.41 9.53
C ALA A 100 -1.07 -0.33 10.11
N ASP A 101 -1.26 -1.61 9.79
CA ASP A 101 -2.32 -2.47 10.30
C ASP A 101 -1.88 -3.37 11.47
N ALA A 102 -0.60 -3.31 11.87
CA ALA A 102 -0.09 -4.06 13.01
C ALA A 102 -0.56 -3.44 14.33
N ILE A 103 -0.98 -4.30 15.27
CA ILE A 103 -1.25 -3.88 16.66
C ILE A 103 0.00 -3.79 17.50
N ASP A 104 1.06 -4.46 17.06
CA ASP A 104 2.35 -4.48 17.73
C ASP A 104 3.44 -4.79 16.72
N MET A 105 4.62 -4.24 16.95
CA MET A 105 5.75 -4.37 16.06
C MET A 105 7.06 -4.30 16.84
N ALA A 106 8.00 -5.19 16.50
CA ALA A 106 9.37 -5.15 16.99
C ALA A 106 10.32 -5.17 15.79
N HIS A 107 11.20 -4.17 15.71
CA HIS A 107 12.31 -4.19 14.78
C HIS A 107 13.38 -5.17 15.29
N LEU A 108 13.86 -6.07 14.43
CA LEU A 108 14.84 -7.09 14.80
C LEU A 108 16.22 -6.77 14.23
N TYR A 109 16.32 -6.47 12.93
CA TYR A 109 17.59 -6.16 12.27
C TYR A 109 17.42 -5.13 11.15
N THR A 110 18.41 -4.26 11.00
CA THR A 110 18.62 -3.51 9.76
C THR A 110 19.73 -4.17 8.98
N ILE A 111 19.43 -4.64 7.77
CA ILE A 111 20.42 -5.25 6.86
C ILE A 111 20.96 -4.20 5.89
N GLU A 112 20.13 -3.22 5.53
CA GLU A 112 20.52 -2.06 4.74
C GLU A 112 19.71 -0.84 5.15
N GLU A 113 20.41 0.22 5.57
CA GLU A 113 19.81 1.51 5.87
C GLU A 113 19.44 2.24 4.59
N ARG A 114 18.27 2.90 4.61
CA ARG A 114 17.80 3.67 3.47
C ARG A 114 18.67 4.90 3.26
N THR A 115 19.42 4.93 2.16
CA THR A 115 19.87 6.21 1.58
C THR A 115 18.73 6.80 0.74
N HIS A 116 18.59 8.12 0.63
CA HIS A 116 17.39 8.85 0.14
C HIS A 116 16.70 8.29 -1.13
N ARG A 117 17.42 7.55 -2.00
CA ARG A 117 16.89 6.83 -3.17
C ARG A 117 17.33 5.36 -3.28
N GLY A 118 18.08 4.86 -2.30
CA GLY A 118 18.63 3.51 -2.29
C GLY A 118 17.67 2.47 -1.71
N THR A 119 18.09 1.23 -1.87
CA THR A 119 17.47 0.05 -1.28
C THR A 119 17.44 0.17 0.25
N SER A 120 16.40 -0.38 0.87
CA SER A 120 16.34 -0.55 2.32
C SER A 120 15.87 -1.95 2.63
N VAL A 121 16.56 -2.63 3.55
CA VAL A 121 16.25 -4.02 3.94
C VAL A 121 16.22 -4.13 5.45
N HIS A 122 15.10 -4.58 5.99
CA HIS A 122 14.88 -4.70 7.43
C HIS A 122 14.22 -6.03 7.78
N VAL A 123 14.36 -6.44 9.03
CA VAL A 123 13.65 -7.59 9.59
C VAL A 123 12.80 -7.11 10.75
N SER A 124 11.52 -7.46 10.73
CA SER A 124 10.57 -7.08 11.78
C SER A 124 9.63 -8.21 12.18
N TRP A 125 9.27 -8.25 13.46
CA TRP A 125 8.14 -9.02 13.95
C TRP A 125 6.91 -8.12 14.02
N ARG A 126 5.75 -8.62 13.59
CA ARG A 126 4.47 -7.89 13.61
C ARG A 126 3.35 -8.75 14.14
N GLY A 127 2.53 -8.20 15.03
CA GLY A 127 1.29 -8.79 15.52
C GLY A 127 0.07 -8.11 14.90
N TYR A 128 -0.94 -8.89 14.52
CA TYR A 128 -2.17 -8.41 13.88
C TYR A 128 -3.42 -8.77 14.68
N LYS A 129 -4.48 -7.95 14.53
CA LYS A 129 -5.80 -8.28 15.10
C LYS A 129 -6.34 -9.53 14.43
N SER A 130 -7.11 -10.30 15.19
CA SER A 130 -7.98 -11.31 14.60
C SER A 130 -9.14 -10.63 13.87
N PHE A 131 -9.47 -11.11 12.68
CA PHE A 131 -10.63 -10.64 11.93
C PHE A 131 -11.96 -11.16 12.52
N LEU A 132 -11.94 -12.20 13.36
CA LEU A 132 -13.06 -12.67 14.18
C LEU A 132 -12.61 -12.86 15.64
N PRO A 133 -12.54 -11.77 16.44
CA PRO A 133 -12.13 -11.83 17.83
C PRO A 133 -12.97 -12.83 18.65
N GLY A 134 -12.29 -13.67 19.45
CA GLY A 134 -12.93 -14.71 20.27
C GLY A 134 -13.14 -16.05 19.56
N VAL A 135 -13.09 -16.08 18.22
CA VAL A 135 -13.17 -17.32 17.42
C VAL A 135 -11.80 -17.68 16.84
N ILE A 136 -11.09 -16.69 16.30
CA ILE A 136 -9.79 -16.88 15.66
C ILE A 136 -8.72 -16.20 16.49
N ARG A 137 -7.62 -16.91 16.78
CA ARG A 137 -6.46 -16.35 17.49
C ARG A 137 -5.83 -15.21 16.69
N ARG A 138 -5.11 -14.32 17.38
CA ARG A 138 -4.32 -13.29 16.69
C ARG A 138 -3.21 -13.95 15.88
N ARG A 139 -2.68 -13.23 14.91
CA ARG A 139 -1.57 -13.71 14.06
C ARG A 139 -0.34 -12.87 14.31
N ASP A 140 0.80 -13.53 14.38
CA ASP A 140 2.09 -12.87 14.35
C ASP A 140 2.90 -13.35 13.14
N VAL A 141 3.81 -12.50 12.67
CA VAL A 141 4.64 -12.77 11.50
C VAL A 141 6.05 -12.21 11.75
N CYS A 142 7.07 -13.00 11.43
CA CYS A 142 8.45 -12.53 11.29
C CYS A 142 8.72 -12.28 9.80
N LEU A 143 9.07 -11.05 9.44
CA LEU A 143 9.14 -10.57 8.06
C LEU A 143 10.54 -10.06 7.74
N VAL A 144 11.01 -10.34 6.53
CA VAL A 144 11.98 -9.48 5.85
C VAL A 144 11.20 -8.50 4.97
N ASP A 145 11.53 -7.22 5.10
CA ASP A 145 10.98 -6.11 4.33
C ASP A 145 12.07 -5.56 3.41
N ILE A 146 11.71 -5.29 2.16
CA ILE A 146 12.55 -4.57 1.20
C ILE A 146 11.77 -3.41 0.60
N ALA A 147 12.44 -2.28 0.43
CA ALA A 147 11.95 -1.23 -0.44
C ALA A 147 13.05 -0.80 -1.41
N ASP A 148 12.72 -0.69 -2.69
CA ASP A 148 13.71 -0.37 -3.72
C ASP A 148 13.09 0.29 -4.96
N GLY A 149 13.90 1.09 -5.66
CA GLY A 149 13.60 1.59 -6.99
C GLY A 149 13.94 0.55 -8.05
N PHE A 150 13.19 0.52 -9.14
CA PHE A 150 13.50 -0.30 -10.30
C PHE A 150 13.15 0.42 -11.60
N VAL A 151 13.67 -0.09 -12.71
CA VAL A 151 13.32 0.36 -14.06
C VAL A 151 12.87 -0.85 -14.87
N THR A 152 11.77 -0.71 -15.59
CA THR A 152 11.27 -1.77 -16.46
C THR A 152 12.06 -1.83 -17.78
N LYS A 153 11.92 -2.92 -18.53
CA LYS A 153 12.59 -3.09 -19.84
C LYS A 153 12.25 -1.98 -20.85
N ASP A 154 11.05 -1.43 -20.74
CA ASP A 154 10.55 -0.32 -21.54
C ASP A 154 10.89 1.07 -20.95
N GLY A 155 11.79 1.14 -19.96
CA GLY A 155 12.36 2.38 -19.44
C GLY A 155 11.49 3.12 -18.42
N ARG A 156 10.37 2.53 -17.96
CA ARG A 156 9.51 3.16 -16.95
C ARG A 156 10.06 2.95 -15.56
N ARG A 157 10.05 4.00 -14.74
CA ARG A 157 10.50 3.89 -13.35
C ARG A 157 9.41 3.24 -12.50
N GLY A 158 9.85 2.49 -11.51
CA GLY A 158 9.00 1.87 -10.52
C GLY A 158 9.62 1.90 -9.14
N PHE A 159 8.79 1.65 -8.14
CA PHE A 159 9.21 1.51 -6.76
C PHE A 159 8.43 0.36 -6.11
N VAL A 160 9.12 -0.53 -5.42
CA VAL A 160 8.53 -1.67 -4.71
C VAL A 160 8.74 -1.51 -3.22
N SER A 161 7.73 -1.88 -2.43
CA SER A 161 7.87 -2.21 -1.01
C SER A 161 7.29 -3.61 -0.82
N ALA A 162 8.14 -4.59 -0.58
CA ALA A 162 7.77 -6.01 -0.54
C ALA A 162 8.18 -6.65 0.79
N GLN A 163 7.41 -7.67 1.18
CA GLN A 163 7.63 -8.38 2.43
C GLN A 163 7.33 -9.87 2.28
N ARG A 164 8.11 -10.70 2.98
CA ARG A 164 7.96 -12.16 3.03
C ARG A 164 8.37 -12.67 4.41
N SER A 165 7.76 -13.79 4.82
CA SER A 165 8.12 -14.42 6.08
C SER A 165 9.52 -15.03 6.05
N VAL A 166 10.25 -14.87 7.16
CA VAL A 166 11.54 -15.51 7.40
C VAL A 166 11.56 -16.21 8.75
N GLU A 167 12.31 -17.30 8.81
CA GLU A 167 12.57 -18.02 10.06
C GLU A 167 13.92 -17.57 10.62
N LEU A 168 13.91 -17.18 11.89
CA LEU A 168 15.10 -16.71 12.61
C LEU A 168 15.09 -17.22 14.05
N PRO A 169 16.24 -17.69 14.58
CA PRO A 169 16.35 -18.14 15.97
C PRO A 169 15.98 -17.07 17.00
N CYS A 170 16.21 -15.79 16.69
CA CYS A 170 15.85 -14.67 17.56
C CYS A 170 14.34 -14.38 17.60
N CYS A 171 13.56 -14.97 16.69
CA CYS A 171 12.12 -14.79 16.56
C CYS A 171 11.39 -16.13 16.42
N PRO A 172 11.49 -17.01 17.44
CA PRO A 172 10.80 -18.28 17.45
C PRO A 172 9.28 -18.07 17.51
N GLU A 173 8.51 -19.14 17.25
CA GLU A 173 7.07 -19.08 17.49
C GLU A 173 6.78 -18.76 18.95
N LEU A 174 5.83 -17.83 19.17
CA LEU A 174 5.43 -17.44 20.50
C LEU A 174 4.62 -18.55 21.18
N ASP A 175 4.78 -18.67 22.49
CA ASP A 175 3.99 -19.62 23.29
C ASP A 175 2.48 -19.38 23.04
N PRO A 176 1.67 -20.43 22.76
CA PRO A 176 0.25 -20.29 22.48
C PRO A 176 -0.55 -19.55 23.57
N SER A 177 -0.08 -19.56 24.82
CA SER A 177 -0.67 -18.79 25.94
C SER A 177 -0.61 -17.28 25.72
N LEU A 178 0.30 -16.77 24.87
CA LEU A 178 0.39 -15.37 24.47
C LEU A 178 -0.69 -14.98 23.45
N GLY A 179 -1.48 -15.95 22.97
CA GLY A 179 -2.67 -15.72 22.15
C GLY A 179 -2.40 -15.44 20.67
N TYR A 180 -1.17 -15.66 20.21
CA TYR A 180 -0.77 -15.58 18.81
C TYR A 180 -0.67 -16.96 18.16
N THR A 181 -0.70 -16.98 16.84
CA THR A 181 -0.41 -18.15 16.01
C THR A 181 0.43 -17.65 14.85
N ARG A 182 1.63 -18.22 14.67
CA ARG A 182 2.55 -17.82 13.62
C ARG A 182 1.89 -18.00 12.26
N GLN A 183 1.91 -16.95 11.47
CA GLN A 183 1.47 -16.97 10.08
C GLN A 183 2.68 -16.86 9.15
N VAL A 184 2.61 -17.56 8.02
CA VAL A 184 3.57 -17.47 6.92
C VAL A 184 2.95 -16.64 5.79
N THR A 185 3.69 -15.64 5.32
CA THR A 185 3.37 -14.83 4.14
C THR A 185 4.39 -15.16 3.06
N LEU A 186 3.90 -15.66 1.93
CA LEU A 186 4.74 -16.14 0.81
C LEU A 186 5.30 -15.01 -0.06
N GLY A 187 4.67 -13.83 -0.02
CA GLY A 187 5.11 -12.62 -0.72
C GLY A 187 3.95 -11.66 -0.89
N SER A 188 4.07 -10.45 -0.33
CA SER A 188 3.08 -9.38 -0.51
C SER A 188 3.79 -8.05 -0.60
N GLY A 189 3.17 -7.04 -1.21
CA GLY A 189 3.82 -5.74 -1.30
C GLY A 189 3.10 -4.75 -2.18
N LEU A 190 3.56 -3.50 -2.07
CA LEU A 190 3.15 -2.39 -2.91
C LEU A 190 4.11 -2.26 -4.09
N VAL A 191 3.57 -2.00 -5.28
CA VAL A 191 4.34 -1.66 -6.47
C VAL A 191 3.75 -0.39 -7.06
N ALA A 192 4.55 0.67 -7.14
CA ALA A 192 4.27 1.84 -7.95
C ALA A 192 5.00 1.72 -9.29
N LEU A 193 4.32 2.08 -10.38
CA LEU A 193 4.88 2.05 -11.73
C LEU A 193 4.40 3.27 -12.50
N GLU A 194 5.31 3.93 -13.21
CA GLU A 194 4.95 5.00 -14.13
C GLU A 194 4.00 4.51 -15.22
N SER A 195 2.97 5.31 -15.50
CA SER A 195 2.12 5.14 -16.66
C SER A 195 2.81 5.69 -17.91
N SER A 196 2.25 5.40 -19.09
CA SER A 196 2.63 6.09 -20.33
C SER A 196 2.23 7.58 -20.30
N GLN A 197 1.30 7.95 -19.42
CA GLN A 197 0.94 9.35 -19.19
C GLN A 197 1.85 9.98 -18.13
N ARG A 198 2.48 11.11 -18.49
CA ARG A 198 3.32 11.90 -17.57
C ARG A 198 2.53 12.29 -16.31
N GLY A 199 3.17 12.17 -15.15
CA GLY A 199 2.58 12.52 -13.86
C GLY A 199 1.50 11.56 -13.36
N THR A 200 1.34 10.38 -13.98
CA THR A 200 0.42 9.34 -13.53
C THR A 200 1.19 8.09 -13.11
N LEU A 201 0.83 7.52 -11.95
CA LEU A 201 1.34 6.24 -11.47
C LEU A 201 0.21 5.21 -11.31
N TYR A 202 0.53 3.96 -11.65
CA TYR A 202 -0.21 2.79 -11.21
C TYR A 202 0.36 2.33 -9.88
N ILE A 203 -0.48 2.27 -8.84
CA ILE A 203 -0.09 1.70 -7.54
C ILE A 203 -0.91 0.45 -7.31
N SER A 204 -0.22 -0.67 -7.14
CA SER A 204 -0.83 -1.96 -6.87
C SER A 204 -0.39 -2.51 -5.52
N TYR A 205 -1.26 -3.29 -4.89
CA TYR A 205 -0.94 -4.06 -3.69
C TYR A 205 -1.22 -5.54 -3.97
N LEU A 206 -0.15 -6.35 -3.95
CA LEU A 206 -0.21 -7.80 -4.10
C LEU A 206 -0.41 -8.44 -2.73
N LEU A 207 -1.43 -9.28 -2.62
CA LEU A 207 -1.76 -10.00 -1.40
C LEU A 207 -1.85 -11.50 -1.68
N GLN A 208 -1.05 -12.30 -0.97
CA GLN A 208 -1.14 -13.76 -0.96
C GLN A 208 -1.75 -14.21 0.37
N LEU A 209 -2.84 -14.99 0.29
CA LEU A 209 -3.51 -15.57 1.44
C LEU A 209 -3.32 -17.10 1.41
N PRO A 210 -2.86 -17.71 2.52
CA PRO A 210 -2.83 -19.17 2.64
C PRO A 210 -4.22 -19.78 2.37
N GLY A 211 -4.24 -21.00 1.84
CA GLY A 211 -5.46 -21.79 1.62
C GLY A 211 -6.28 -21.99 2.92
N ALA A 212 -7.53 -22.45 2.78
CA ALA A 212 -8.56 -22.44 3.84
C ALA A 212 -8.21 -23.22 5.13
N TYR A 213 -7.13 -24.00 5.13
CA TYR A 213 -6.88 -25.06 6.09
C TYR A 213 -5.71 -24.82 7.05
N SER A 214 -5.05 -23.65 7.01
CA SER A 214 -3.97 -23.37 7.97
C SER A 214 -4.52 -23.02 9.36
N GLY A 215 -4.72 -24.04 10.20
CA GLY A 215 -4.91 -23.90 11.65
C GLY A 215 -6.35 -23.80 12.18
N LEU A 216 -7.36 -24.19 11.39
CA LEU A 216 -8.73 -24.43 11.86
C LEU A 216 -9.04 -25.92 11.82
N ALA A 217 -9.73 -26.44 12.83
CA ALA A 217 -10.17 -27.83 12.83
C ALA A 217 -11.20 -28.05 11.71
N GLU A 218 -11.10 -29.19 11.00
CA GLU A 218 -11.94 -29.51 9.82
C GLU A 218 -13.45 -29.37 10.07
N HIS A 219 -13.92 -29.63 11.30
CA HIS A 219 -15.33 -29.48 11.66
C HIS A 219 -15.82 -28.02 11.73
N ILE A 220 -14.92 -27.06 12.02
CA ILE A 220 -15.23 -25.63 11.95
C ILE A 220 -15.34 -25.22 10.47
N VAL A 221 -14.41 -25.67 9.64
CA VAL A 221 -14.38 -25.39 8.19
C VAL A 221 -15.63 -25.94 7.50
N GLN A 222 -16.08 -27.15 7.84
CA GLN A 222 -17.31 -27.72 7.26
C GLN A 222 -18.61 -27.01 7.69
N ALA A 223 -18.63 -26.36 8.87
CA ALA A 223 -19.77 -25.59 9.33
C ALA A 223 -19.90 -24.24 8.59
N PHE A 224 -18.81 -23.71 8.03
CA PHE A 224 -18.79 -22.45 7.30
C PHE A 224 -18.73 -22.68 5.77
N LYS A 225 -19.82 -23.16 5.16
CA LYS A 225 -20.04 -23.06 3.69
C LYS A 225 -20.00 -21.62 3.13
N GLN A 226 -19.72 -20.61 3.98
CA GLN A 226 -19.49 -19.19 3.69
C GLN A 226 -17.99 -18.83 3.50
N ASP A 227 -17.10 -19.82 3.44
CA ASP A 227 -15.63 -19.66 3.42
C ASP A 227 -15.08 -18.80 2.28
N ILE A 228 -15.64 -18.91 1.07
CA ILE A 228 -15.22 -18.08 -0.07
C ILE A 228 -15.58 -16.62 0.21
N VAL A 229 -16.79 -16.35 0.72
CA VAL A 229 -17.31 -15.00 0.94
C VAL A 229 -16.54 -14.26 2.03
N LEU A 230 -16.15 -14.94 3.11
CA LEU A 230 -15.38 -14.33 4.20
C LEU A 230 -13.93 -14.02 3.78
N LYS A 231 -13.30 -14.92 3.03
CA LYS A 231 -11.96 -14.68 2.47
C LYS A 231 -11.96 -13.52 1.50
N ASP A 232 -12.92 -13.53 0.56
CA ASP A 232 -13.12 -12.46 -0.39
C ASP A 232 -13.32 -11.10 0.29
N LYS A 233 -14.15 -11.05 1.33
CA LYS A 233 -14.36 -9.83 2.13
C LYS A 233 -13.09 -9.40 2.85
N THR A 234 -12.34 -10.35 3.40
CA THR A 234 -11.08 -10.09 4.11
C THR A 234 -10.01 -9.57 3.15
N ALA A 235 -9.85 -10.21 1.99
CA ALA A 235 -8.94 -9.79 0.94
C ALA A 235 -9.28 -8.37 0.47
N ARG A 236 -10.55 -8.13 0.09
CA ARG A 236 -11.03 -6.80 -0.31
C ARG A 236 -10.72 -5.74 0.76
N ARG A 237 -11.04 -6.02 2.03
CA ARG A 237 -10.74 -5.10 3.14
C ARG A 237 -9.25 -4.78 3.22
N ARG A 238 -8.38 -5.79 3.19
CA ARG A 238 -6.90 -5.60 3.24
C ARG A 238 -6.37 -4.80 2.05
N LEU A 239 -6.90 -5.02 0.84
CA LEU A 239 -6.53 -4.23 -0.33
C LEU A 239 -6.93 -2.76 -0.18
N LEU A 240 -8.15 -2.49 0.31
CA LEU A 240 -8.62 -1.13 0.56
C LEU A 240 -7.80 -0.44 1.66
N ASP A 241 -7.53 -1.14 2.76
CA ASP A 241 -6.78 -0.61 3.89
C ASP A 241 -5.32 -0.29 3.49
N ALA A 242 -4.74 -1.04 2.54
CA ALA A 242 -3.41 -0.75 2.00
C ALA A 242 -3.40 0.44 1.01
N LEU A 243 -4.40 0.54 0.12
CA LEU A 243 -4.35 1.47 -1.02
C LEU A 243 -5.03 2.81 -0.78
N LEU A 244 -6.13 2.86 -0.02
CA LEU A 244 -6.87 4.11 0.21
C LEU A 244 -6.05 5.16 0.99
N PRO A 245 -5.27 4.81 2.03
CA PRO A 245 -4.48 5.80 2.74
C PRO A 245 -3.35 6.37 1.89
N ILE A 246 -2.77 5.59 0.97
CA ILE A 246 -1.76 6.06 0.00
C ILE A 246 -2.36 7.15 -0.87
N ARG A 247 -3.52 6.89 -1.49
CA ARG A 247 -4.26 7.88 -2.29
C ARG A 247 -4.57 9.14 -1.47
N GLN A 248 -5.02 8.98 -0.23
CA GLN A 248 -5.34 10.09 0.65
C GLN A 248 -4.10 10.96 0.91
N ARG A 249 -2.97 10.35 1.30
CA ARG A 249 -1.72 11.08 1.61
C ARG A 249 -1.14 11.81 0.41
N LEU A 250 -1.12 11.16 -0.76
CA LEU A 250 -0.67 11.80 -2.00
C LEU A 250 -1.52 13.04 -2.29
N PHE A 251 -2.84 12.93 -2.19
CA PHE A 251 -3.73 14.05 -2.40
C PHE A 251 -3.58 15.16 -1.34
N GLU A 252 -3.45 14.82 -0.06
CA GLU A 252 -3.16 15.80 1.02
C GLU A 252 -1.82 16.53 0.78
N ALA A 253 -0.80 15.82 0.30
CA ALA A 253 0.49 16.41 -0.07
C ALA A 253 0.37 17.37 -1.26
N HIS A 254 -0.35 17.00 -2.31
CA HIS A 254 -0.60 17.89 -3.45
C HIS A 254 -1.41 19.11 -3.07
N LEU A 255 -2.48 18.94 -2.28
CA LEU A 255 -3.26 20.07 -1.77
C LEU A 255 -2.38 21.04 -0.98
N SER A 256 -1.49 20.51 -0.14
CA SER A 256 -0.57 21.30 0.69
C SER A 256 0.49 22.07 -0.12
N ARG A 257 0.79 21.64 -1.35
CA ARG A 257 1.71 22.32 -2.26
C ARG A 257 1.03 23.32 -3.20
N THR A 258 -0.30 23.33 -3.24
CA THR A 258 -1.05 24.25 -4.11
C THR A 258 -1.76 25.33 -3.28
N PRO A 259 -1.92 26.55 -3.82
CA PRO A 259 -2.68 27.58 -3.13
C PRO A 259 -4.10 27.12 -2.84
N ILE A 260 -4.52 27.23 -1.59
CA ILE A 260 -5.93 27.19 -1.20
C ILE A 260 -6.49 28.60 -1.12
N LEU A 261 -7.75 28.74 -1.48
CA LEU A 261 -8.44 30.02 -1.48
C LEU A 261 -8.67 30.52 -0.05
N ASN A 262 -8.43 31.80 0.17
CA ASN A 262 -8.80 32.46 1.42
C ASN A 262 -10.29 32.86 1.40
N ALA A 263 -10.81 33.29 2.56
CA ALA A 263 -12.24 33.61 2.71
C ALA A 263 -12.76 34.67 1.72
N MET A 264 -11.91 35.62 1.29
CA MET A 264 -12.28 36.67 0.33
C MET A 264 -12.38 36.16 -1.10
N GLN A 265 -11.76 35.03 -1.40
CA GLN A 265 -11.79 34.39 -2.72
C GLN A 265 -12.93 33.35 -2.84
N LEU A 266 -13.65 33.07 -1.75
CA LEU A 266 -14.76 32.14 -1.76
C LEU A 266 -16.04 32.83 -2.28
N VAL A 267 -16.83 32.10 -3.05
CA VAL A 267 -18.15 32.57 -3.46
C VAL A 267 -19.03 32.74 -2.21
N PRO A 268 -19.67 33.91 -2.01
CA PRO A 268 -20.58 34.13 -0.89
C PRO A 268 -21.73 33.13 -0.89
N HIS A 269 -22.13 32.68 0.29
CA HIS A 269 -23.18 31.66 0.42
C HIS A 269 -24.52 32.15 -0.14
N GLU A 270 -24.77 33.45 -0.06
CA GLU A 270 -25.98 34.14 -0.53
C GLU A 270 -26.09 34.10 -2.06
N ALA A 271 -24.96 34.05 -2.77
CA ALA A 271 -24.91 34.03 -4.23
C ALA A 271 -25.29 32.68 -4.86
N ARG A 272 -25.62 31.66 -4.04
CA ARG A 272 -25.94 30.30 -4.50
C ARG A 272 -27.20 29.76 -3.82
N TYR A 273 -28.19 29.39 -4.64
CA TYR A 273 -29.43 28.76 -4.18
C TYR A 273 -29.39 27.23 -4.17
N GLN A 274 -28.43 26.62 -4.87
CA GLN A 274 -28.27 25.18 -4.98
C GLN A 274 -26.81 24.76 -4.91
N CYS A 275 -26.57 23.49 -4.55
CA CYS A 275 -25.23 22.90 -4.54
C CYS A 275 -24.63 22.91 -5.94
N TYR A 276 -23.40 23.40 -6.09
CA TYR A 276 -22.72 23.47 -7.40
C TYR A 276 -22.50 22.09 -8.05
N LEU A 277 -22.35 21.02 -7.25
CA LEU A 277 -22.16 19.65 -7.77
C LEU A 277 -23.46 18.90 -8.04
N CYS A 278 -24.32 18.76 -7.03
CA CYS A 278 -25.52 17.91 -7.16
C CYS A 278 -26.78 18.68 -7.58
N LEU A 279 -26.67 20.00 -7.76
CA LEU A 279 -27.73 20.91 -8.18
C LEU A 279 -28.99 20.91 -7.28
N LYS A 280 -28.93 20.24 -6.12
CA LYS A 280 -30.04 20.24 -5.15
C LYS A 280 -30.12 21.58 -4.43
N PRO A 281 -31.31 22.16 -4.26
CA PRO A 281 -31.48 23.44 -3.58
C PRO A 281 -31.05 23.34 -2.12
N PHE A 282 -30.52 24.44 -1.62
CA PHE A 282 -30.24 24.63 -0.21
C PHE A 282 -31.52 24.95 0.56
N GLY A 283 -31.53 24.58 1.83
CA GLY A 283 -32.67 24.78 2.73
C GLY A 283 -32.28 24.34 4.14
N LEU A 284 -33.25 24.23 5.05
CA LEU A 284 -33.00 23.96 6.47
C LEU A 284 -32.16 22.70 6.73
N PHE A 285 -32.32 21.65 5.91
CA PHE A 285 -31.61 20.38 6.07
C PHE A 285 -30.36 20.23 5.17
N ARG A 286 -29.99 21.27 4.42
CA ARG A 286 -28.83 21.24 3.51
C ARG A 286 -27.96 22.46 3.76
N ARG A 287 -27.01 22.30 4.69
CA ARG A 287 -26.00 23.32 4.99
C ARG A 287 -25.10 23.60 3.78
N LYS A 288 -24.78 24.87 3.59
CA LYS A 288 -23.83 25.39 2.62
C LYS A 288 -22.40 25.25 3.15
N THR A 289 -21.50 24.79 2.31
CA THR A 289 -20.07 24.61 2.59
C THR A 289 -19.27 25.07 1.38
N SER A 290 -18.28 25.94 1.57
CA SER A 290 -17.43 26.42 0.48
C SER A 290 -16.26 25.46 0.26
N CYS A 291 -15.92 25.19 -1.00
CA CYS A 291 -14.71 24.46 -1.34
C CYS A 291 -13.51 25.40 -1.32
N PHE A 292 -12.47 25.06 -0.55
CA PHE A 292 -11.25 25.87 -0.46
C PHE A 292 -10.30 25.73 -1.66
N LYS A 293 -10.65 24.91 -2.66
CA LYS A 293 -9.90 24.77 -3.91
C LYS A 293 -10.50 25.58 -5.05
N CYS A 294 -11.79 25.42 -5.33
CA CYS A 294 -12.47 26.13 -6.43
C CYS A 294 -13.34 27.32 -6.00
N GLY A 295 -13.59 27.51 -4.70
CA GLY A 295 -14.33 28.65 -4.17
C GLY A 295 -15.85 28.52 -4.20
N GLU A 296 -16.38 27.58 -4.99
CA GLU A 296 -17.82 27.37 -5.14
C GLU A 296 -18.51 26.80 -3.88
N VAL A 297 -19.85 26.90 -3.87
CA VAL A 297 -20.70 26.49 -2.72
C VAL A 297 -21.35 25.13 -2.95
N PHE A 298 -21.13 24.22 -2.01
CA PHE A 298 -21.57 22.84 -2.06
C PHE A 298 -22.38 22.47 -0.82
N CYS A 299 -23.02 21.30 -0.85
CA CYS A 299 -23.58 20.70 0.35
C CYS A 299 -22.57 19.79 1.06
N SER A 300 -22.78 19.52 2.34
CA SER A 300 -21.91 18.63 3.14
C SER A 300 -21.72 17.22 2.55
N LYS A 301 -22.66 16.71 1.74
CA LYS A 301 -22.51 15.40 1.05
C LYS A 301 -21.61 15.45 -0.19
N CYS A 302 -21.38 16.65 -0.73
CA CYS A 302 -20.57 16.91 -1.92
C CYS A 302 -19.17 17.43 -1.58
N THR A 303 -18.88 17.62 -0.29
CA THR A 303 -17.59 18.07 0.23
C THR A 303 -17.05 17.06 1.24
N GLU A 304 -15.74 16.94 1.30
CA GLU A 304 -15.05 16.16 2.32
C GLU A 304 -13.98 17.02 2.99
N PRO A 305 -13.72 16.83 4.29
CA PRO A 305 -12.66 17.57 4.98
C PRO A 305 -11.28 16.98 4.64
N TRP A 306 -10.33 17.83 4.27
CA TRP A 306 -8.96 17.44 3.92
C TRP A 306 -7.93 18.18 4.76
N ARG A 307 -6.84 17.50 5.09
CA ARG A 307 -5.71 18.07 5.82
C ARG A 307 -4.81 18.80 4.82
N VAL A 308 -4.58 20.08 5.07
CA VAL A 308 -3.75 20.93 4.22
C VAL A 308 -2.77 21.70 5.09
N GLN A 309 -1.49 21.64 4.75
CA GLN A 309 -0.45 22.42 5.40
C GLN A 309 -0.53 23.87 4.92
N VAL A 310 -0.67 24.82 5.85
CA VAL A 310 -0.71 26.26 5.57
C VAL A 310 0.31 26.94 6.47
N GLY A 311 1.47 27.29 5.90
CA GLY A 311 2.65 27.64 6.70
C GLY A 311 3.04 26.48 7.61
N ASP A 312 3.20 26.75 8.91
CA ASP A 312 3.57 25.72 9.90
C ASP A 312 2.36 25.00 10.54
N ARG A 313 1.13 25.28 10.09
CA ARG A 313 -0.09 24.72 10.69
C ARG A 313 -0.83 23.80 9.73
N LEU A 314 -1.17 22.61 10.21
CA LEU A 314 -2.11 21.73 9.54
C LEU A 314 -3.54 22.21 9.77
N ARG A 315 -4.28 22.45 8.70
CA ARG A 315 -5.69 22.87 8.74
C ARG A 315 -6.58 21.84 8.08
N LEU A 316 -7.77 21.65 8.64
CA LEU A 316 -8.82 20.84 8.02
C LEU A 316 -9.74 21.75 7.21
N VAL A 317 -9.74 21.61 5.89
CA VAL A 317 -10.52 22.44 4.97
C VAL A 317 -11.46 21.60 4.11
N PRO A 318 -12.71 22.04 3.85
CA PRO A 318 -13.61 21.34 2.95
C PRO A 318 -13.16 21.45 1.48
N ILE A 319 -13.08 20.32 0.79
CA ILE A 319 -12.81 20.24 -0.66
C ILE A 319 -13.96 19.47 -1.32
N CYS A 320 -14.43 19.94 -2.47
CA CYS A 320 -15.52 19.29 -3.17
C CYS A 320 -15.04 18.01 -3.87
N LYS A 321 -15.95 17.04 -4.04
CA LYS A 321 -15.64 15.76 -4.70
C LYS A 321 -15.10 15.91 -6.11
N PHE A 322 -15.47 17.00 -6.81
CA PHE A 322 -14.90 17.31 -8.12
C PHE A 322 -13.42 17.66 -8.01
N CYS A 323 -13.01 18.59 -7.13
CA CYS A 323 -11.60 18.93 -6.92
C CYS A 323 -10.77 17.78 -6.34
N VAL A 324 -11.40 16.82 -5.65
CA VAL A 324 -10.76 15.57 -5.18
C VAL A 324 -10.46 14.60 -6.32
N GLN A 325 -11.26 14.65 -7.38
CA GLN A 325 -11.13 13.76 -8.54
C GLN A 325 -10.46 14.44 -9.73
N ALA A 326 -10.42 15.77 -9.74
CA ALA A 326 -9.78 16.54 -10.80
C ALA A 326 -8.27 16.28 -10.78
N PRO A 327 -7.66 16.06 -11.95
CA PRO A 327 -6.21 16.06 -12.04
C PRO A 327 -5.70 17.40 -11.50
N SER A 328 -4.66 17.34 -10.67
CA SER A 328 -3.94 18.53 -10.25
C SER A 328 -3.22 19.08 -11.48
N ASP A 329 -3.80 20.07 -12.14
CA ASP A 329 -3.11 20.88 -13.14
C ASP A 329 -1.98 21.61 -12.42
N VAL A 330 -0.81 20.98 -12.43
CA VAL A 330 0.47 21.57 -12.02
C VAL A 330 1.41 21.36 -13.20
N ASP A 331 1.09 22.03 -14.30
CA ASP A 331 2.11 22.44 -15.25
C ASP A 331 2.85 23.61 -14.58
N VAL A 332 4.07 23.33 -14.09
CA VAL A 332 5.03 24.37 -13.74
C VAL A 332 6.20 24.24 -14.71
N ASP A 333 6.25 25.21 -15.62
CA ASP A 333 7.32 25.62 -16.54
C ASP A 333 8.03 24.54 -17.39
N ASP A 334 7.69 24.58 -18.69
CA ASP A 334 8.64 24.43 -19.79
C ASP A 334 9.76 25.46 -19.63
N GLN A 335 10.86 25.09 -18.97
CA GLN A 335 12.23 25.57 -19.21
C GLN A 335 13.16 24.98 -18.15
N LEU A 336 13.89 23.91 -18.53
CA LEU A 336 15.28 23.59 -18.14
C LEU A 336 15.59 22.17 -18.65
N ASP A 337 15.60 22.01 -19.97
CA ASP A 337 16.39 20.97 -20.64
C ASP A 337 17.71 21.62 -21.06
N GLN A 338 18.80 21.27 -20.40
CA GLN A 338 20.14 21.01 -20.95
C GLN A 338 21.18 21.06 -19.82
N GLU A 339 22.12 20.12 -19.87
CA GLU A 339 23.27 19.90 -18.97
C GLU A 339 23.01 18.95 -17.79
N CYS A 340 23.07 17.65 -18.07
CA CYS A 340 24.16 16.80 -17.56
C CYS A 340 23.97 15.37 -18.11
N SER A 341 24.36 15.19 -19.38
CA SER A 341 24.95 13.94 -19.82
C SER A 341 26.34 13.82 -19.20
N GLU A 342 26.76 12.59 -18.93
CA GLU A 342 28.06 12.18 -18.38
C GLU A 342 28.14 12.20 -16.86
N LEU A 343 27.95 11.03 -16.25
CA LEU A 343 28.91 10.44 -15.31
C LEU A 343 28.62 8.93 -15.23
N GLU A 344 29.48 8.16 -15.90
CA GLU A 344 29.69 6.74 -15.61
C GLU A 344 30.13 6.58 -14.13
N TRP A 345 29.75 5.46 -13.49
CA TRP A 345 30.66 4.47 -12.86
C TRP A 345 29.92 3.57 -11.86
N ALA A 346 29.89 2.29 -12.22
CA ALA A 346 30.17 1.10 -11.41
C ALA A 346 29.65 1.00 -9.95
N GLY A 347 28.72 0.06 -9.72
CA GLY A 347 28.46 -0.52 -8.41
C GLY A 347 27.16 -1.34 -8.39
N ALA A 348 27.29 -2.66 -8.54
CA ALA A 348 26.24 -3.68 -8.61
C ALA A 348 24.91 -3.33 -7.89
N SER A 349 23.87 -3.05 -8.68
CA SER A 349 22.46 -3.07 -8.30
C SER A 349 21.68 -3.93 -9.31
N LEU A 350 20.39 -4.20 -9.07
CA LEU A 350 19.51 -5.24 -9.66
C LEU A 350 19.31 -5.25 -11.19
N GLU A 351 20.30 -4.88 -12.01
CA GLU A 351 20.19 -4.75 -13.46
C GLU A 351 20.33 -6.05 -14.27
N THR A 352 20.40 -7.26 -13.68
CA THR A 352 20.71 -8.46 -14.49
C THR A 352 19.83 -9.70 -14.28
N LEU A 353 18.69 -9.63 -13.59
CA LEU A 353 17.86 -10.83 -13.39
C LEU A 353 16.38 -10.63 -13.73
N VAL A 354 16.10 -10.23 -14.98
CA VAL A 354 14.82 -10.57 -15.64
C VAL A 354 15.09 -11.00 -17.09
N CYS A 355 15.93 -12.01 -17.27
CA CYS A 355 15.86 -12.87 -18.44
C CYS A 355 14.69 -13.84 -18.23
N PHE A 356 13.57 -13.54 -18.89
CA PHE A 356 12.56 -14.40 -19.52
C PHE A 356 11.23 -13.64 -19.62
#